data_AF-A0A5N6TRF1-F1
#
_entry.id   AF-A0A5N6TRF1-F1
#
_cell.length_a   1.000
_cell.length_b   1.000
_cell.length_c   1.000
_cell.angle_alpha   90.00
_cell.angle_beta   90.00
_cell.angle_gamma   90.00
#
_symmetry.space_group_name_H-M   'P 1'
#
loop_
_entity.id
_entity.type
_entity.pdbx_description
1 polymer ?
#
loop_
_entity_poly.entity_id
_entity_poly.type
_entity_poly.pdbx_seq_one_letter_code
_entity_poly.pdbx_strand_id
1 'polypeptide(L)'
;MIRFGILNSKKWFSHVSGGPMRGSDEDKSFNILISRVACIAKLQHKSIGYSGPLSRQLLCYRSLILEVRTTLRDLIEVVLTGLLLSGDADRDRDDWAELSVKLPFIDDNDCGLGIAVRTYLDDLPLQANPTSPEARNEVKLKGNTWFQHSDSFTGNLDLAFKLWDAVYKGTQNAGKEFKDGKLFGDANNWLAERR
;
A
#
# COMPACT_ATOMS: atom_id res chain seq x y z
N MET A 1 -8.72 4.12 7.15
CA MET A 1 -8.14 4.98 6.08
C MET A 1 -9.16 5.46 5.05
N ILE A 2 -9.94 4.57 4.39
CA ILE A 2 -11.00 4.98 3.43
C ILE A 2 -12.02 5.92 4.10
N ARG A 3 -12.55 5.53 5.26
CA ARG A 3 -13.48 6.36 6.06
C ARG A 3 -12.91 7.75 6.39
N PHE A 4 -11.61 7.85 6.63
CA PHE A 4 -10.92 9.11 6.90
C PHE A 4 -10.58 9.91 5.64
N GLY A 5 -10.95 9.41 4.45
CA GLY A 5 -10.63 10.04 3.19
C GLY A 5 -9.13 10.11 2.92
N ILE A 6 -8.30 9.23 3.49
CA ILE A 6 -6.84 9.20 3.28
C ILE A 6 -6.47 8.30 2.09
N LEU A 7 -7.24 7.24 1.86
CA LEU A 7 -7.03 6.30 0.75
C LEU A 7 -7.88 6.73 -0.45
N ASN A 8 -7.33 7.63 -1.27
CA ASN A 8 -7.96 8.18 -2.48
C ASN A 8 -6.90 8.54 -3.54
N SER A 9 -7.31 9.09 -4.68
CA SER A 9 -6.41 9.54 -5.75
C SER A 9 -6.07 11.05 -5.71
N LYS A 10 -6.51 11.80 -4.69
CA LYS A 10 -6.29 13.24 -4.60
C LYS A 10 -4.79 13.57 -4.54
N LYS A 11 -4.37 14.62 -5.24
CA LYS A 11 -2.99 15.11 -5.27
C LYS A 11 -2.69 15.98 -4.04
N TRP A 12 -2.32 15.37 -2.90
CA TRP A 12 -2.05 16.10 -1.64
C TRP A 12 -0.68 16.77 -1.65
N PHE A 13 0.31 16.10 -2.23
CA PHE A 13 1.71 16.53 -2.23
C PHE A 13 2.16 16.97 -3.62
N SER A 14 1.39 17.86 -4.26
CA SER A 14 1.66 18.33 -5.63
C SER A 14 3.01 19.06 -5.77
N HIS A 15 3.52 19.61 -4.67
CA HIS A 15 4.78 20.35 -4.61
C HIS A 15 6.03 19.45 -4.51
N VAL A 16 5.86 18.14 -4.30
CA VAL A 16 6.99 17.19 -4.22
C VAL A 16 7.02 16.22 -5.41
N SER A 17 8.22 15.77 -5.76
CA SER A 17 8.44 14.89 -6.92
C SER A 17 8.11 13.41 -6.62
N GLY A 18 8.04 12.61 -7.69
CA GLY A 18 7.95 11.15 -7.60
C GLY A 18 6.52 10.59 -7.64
N GLY A 19 5.54 11.38 -8.05
CA GLY A 19 4.23 10.86 -8.48
C GLY A 19 4.29 10.20 -9.85
N PRO A 20 3.19 9.60 -10.33
CA PRO A 20 3.07 9.08 -11.70
C PRO A 20 3.29 10.19 -12.73
N MET A 21 4.10 9.91 -13.75
CA MET A 21 4.53 10.90 -14.75
C MET A 21 4.00 10.60 -16.16
N ARG A 22 3.67 9.35 -16.46
CA ARG A 22 3.30 8.89 -17.81
C ARG A 22 1.82 8.52 -17.91
N GLY A 23 1.34 8.42 -19.15
CA GLY A 23 -0.07 8.18 -19.47
C GLY A 23 -0.95 9.43 -19.37
N SER A 24 -2.25 9.23 -19.53
CA SER A 24 -3.30 10.22 -19.33
C SER A 24 -3.40 10.66 -17.86
N ASP A 25 -4.14 11.72 -17.58
CA ASP A 25 -4.39 12.14 -16.19
C ASP A 25 -5.20 11.10 -15.40
N GLU A 26 -6.02 10.31 -16.09
CA GLU A 26 -6.74 9.17 -15.52
C GLU A 26 -5.78 8.03 -15.16
N ASP A 27 -4.87 7.65 -16.06
CA ASP A 27 -3.83 6.65 -15.78
C ASP A 27 -3.00 7.05 -14.54
N LYS A 28 -2.62 8.32 -14.44
CA LYS A 28 -1.87 8.85 -13.29
C LYS A 28 -2.69 8.79 -12.01
N SER A 29 -3.99 9.09 -12.08
CA SER A 29 -4.93 9.05 -10.95
C SER A 29 -5.12 7.61 -10.44
N PHE A 30 -5.25 6.63 -11.34
CA PHE A 30 -5.37 5.22 -10.97
C PHE A 30 -4.05 4.67 -10.42
N ASN A 31 -2.93 4.96 -11.07
CA ASN A 31 -1.60 4.55 -10.62
C ASN A 31 -1.33 5.05 -9.18
N ILE A 32 -1.56 6.33 -8.88
CA ILE A 32 -1.33 6.84 -7.52
C ILE A 32 -2.25 6.17 -6.48
N LEU A 33 -3.51 5.90 -6.83
CA LEU A 33 -4.45 5.23 -5.94
C LEU A 33 -3.98 3.81 -5.60
N ILE A 34 -3.62 3.02 -6.61
CA ILE A 34 -3.16 1.64 -6.45
C ILE A 34 -1.83 1.60 -5.69
N SER A 35 -0.92 2.52 -6.00
CA SER A 35 0.38 2.65 -5.30
C SER A 35 0.21 3.03 -3.83
N ARG A 36 -0.78 3.86 -3.49
CA ARG A 36 -1.13 4.21 -2.10
C ARG A 36 -1.68 3.01 -1.33
N VAL A 37 -2.51 2.17 -1.97
CA VAL A 37 -2.95 0.91 -1.37
C VAL A 37 -1.75 0.02 -1.06
N ALA A 38 -0.80 -0.08 -1.98
CA ALA A 38 0.41 -0.87 -1.80
C ALA A 38 1.32 -0.38 -0.65
N CYS A 39 1.30 0.92 -0.29
CA CYS A 39 2.02 1.45 0.89
C CYS A 39 1.51 0.93 2.26
N ILE A 40 0.42 0.14 2.30
CA ILE A 40 -0.05 -0.51 3.53
C ILE A 40 0.82 -1.72 3.87
N ALA A 41 1.43 -2.36 2.87
CA ALA A 41 2.33 -3.49 3.02
C ALA A 41 3.80 -3.10 2.77
N LYS A 42 4.71 -4.01 3.08
CA LYS A 42 6.16 -3.83 2.95
C LYS A 42 6.69 -4.44 1.67
N LEU A 43 7.76 -3.84 1.14
CA LEU A 43 8.55 -4.48 0.09
C LEU A 43 9.38 -5.62 0.70
N GLN A 44 9.29 -6.81 0.13
CA GLN A 44 10.17 -7.93 0.50
C GLN A 44 11.53 -7.76 -0.19
N HIS A 45 12.56 -7.51 0.62
CA HIS A 45 13.91 -7.26 0.17
C HIS A 45 14.95 -7.76 1.19
N LYS A 46 16.18 -7.97 0.73
CA LYS A 46 17.32 -8.35 1.57
C LYS A 46 17.59 -7.28 2.64
N SER A 47 18.06 -7.70 3.82
CA SER A 47 18.37 -6.81 4.96
C SER A 47 19.62 -5.93 4.75
N ILE A 48 19.66 -5.16 3.66
CA ILE A 48 20.78 -4.30 3.25
C ILE A 48 20.36 -2.84 2.99
N GLY A 49 19.20 -2.45 3.54
CA GLY A 49 18.59 -1.14 3.30
C GLY A 49 17.82 -1.07 1.98
N TYR A 50 17.03 0.00 1.82
CA TYR A 50 16.25 0.21 0.60
C TYR A 50 17.14 0.63 -0.56
N SER A 51 17.03 -0.08 -1.69
CA SER A 51 17.67 0.30 -2.95
C SER A 51 16.63 0.28 -4.06
N GLY A 52 16.13 1.46 -4.38
CA GLY A 52 15.16 1.67 -5.44
C GLY A 52 14.94 3.15 -5.72
N PRO A 53 14.08 3.49 -6.71
CA PRO A 53 13.74 4.87 -7.01
C PRO A 53 13.18 5.60 -5.79
N LEU A 54 13.39 6.92 -5.72
CA LEU A 54 12.83 7.76 -4.67
C LEU A 54 11.48 8.35 -5.11
N SER A 55 10.44 8.19 -4.28
CA SER A 55 9.18 8.94 -4.41
C SER A 55 8.94 9.78 -3.17
N ARG A 56 9.15 11.10 -3.27
CA ARG A 56 8.84 12.01 -2.16
C ARG A 56 7.33 12.03 -1.87
N GLN A 57 6.49 11.89 -2.90
CA GLN A 57 5.04 11.81 -2.71
C GLN A 57 4.60 10.61 -1.87
N LEU A 58 5.12 9.41 -2.17
CA LEU A 58 4.76 8.20 -1.40
C LEU A 58 5.45 8.18 -0.03
N LEU A 59 6.62 8.80 0.10
CA LEU A 59 7.28 8.99 1.39
C LEU A 59 6.46 9.92 2.31
N CYS A 60 5.96 11.05 1.79
CA CYS A 60 5.04 11.90 2.54
C CYS A 60 3.73 11.18 2.87
N TYR A 61 3.22 10.36 1.94
CA TYR A 61 2.00 9.57 2.17
C TYR A 61 2.20 8.54 3.29
N ARG A 62 3.39 7.94 3.42
CA ARG A 62 3.74 7.02 4.50
C ARG A 62 3.44 7.63 5.86
N SER A 63 3.74 8.92 6.08
CA SER A 63 3.48 9.60 7.36
C SER A 63 2.00 9.60 7.73
N LEU A 64 1.08 9.69 6.76
CA LEU A 64 -0.35 9.61 7.02
C LEU A 64 -0.79 8.20 7.43
N ILE A 65 -0.21 7.18 6.80
CA ILE A 65 -0.48 5.79 7.18
C ILE A 65 0.06 5.52 8.58
N LEU A 66 1.29 5.98 8.85
CA LEU A 66 1.94 5.83 10.15
C LEU A 66 1.07 6.41 11.25
N GLU A 67 0.58 7.64 11.09
CA GLU A 67 -0.29 8.30 12.07
C GLU A 67 -1.55 7.46 12.40
N VAL A 68 -2.23 6.93 11.37
CA VAL A 68 -3.40 6.06 11.58
C VAL A 68 -3.01 4.77 12.28
N ARG A 69 -1.87 4.16 11.94
CA ARG A 69 -1.41 2.91 12.55
C ARG A 69 -1.01 3.10 14.01
N THR A 70 -0.28 4.16 14.32
CA THR A 70 0.11 4.52 15.70
C THR A 70 -1.14 4.80 16.53
N THR A 71 -2.08 5.59 16.02
CA THR A 71 -3.35 5.84 16.74
C THR A 71 -4.14 4.55 16.99
N LEU A 72 -4.17 3.62 16.02
CA LEU A 72 -4.82 2.32 16.20
C LEU A 72 -4.07 1.44 17.22
N ARG A 73 -2.74 1.50 17.24
CA ARG A 73 -1.91 0.81 18.24
C ARG A 73 -2.22 1.32 19.64
N ASP A 74 -2.18 2.63 19.83
CA ASP A 74 -2.46 3.29 21.11
C ASP A 74 -3.86 2.93 21.61
N LEU A 75 -4.87 2.96 20.72
CA LEU A 75 -6.23 2.59 21.06
C LEU A 75 -6.32 1.13 21.54
N ILE A 76 -5.66 0.20 20.84
CA ILE A 76 -5.66 -1.22 21.22
C ILE A 76 -5.00 -1.42 22.59
N GLU A 77 -3.88 -0.74 22.85
CA GLU A 77 -3.17 -0.81 24.13
C GLU A 77 -3.99 -0.21 25.28
N VAL A 78 -4.69 0.90 25.05
CA VAL A 78 -5.60 1.50 26.04
C VAL A 78 -6.79 0.58 26.32
N VAL A 79 -7.38 -0.04 25.30
CA VAL A 79 -8.47 -1.01 25.47
C VAL A 79 -7.99 -2.23 26.26
N LEU A 80 -6.83 -2.79 25.92
CA LEU A 80 -6.24 -3.93 26.65
C LEU A 80 -5.98 -3.57 28.12
N THR A 81 -5.42 -2.39 28.36
CA THR A 81 -5.18 -1.88 29.72
C THR A 81 -6.50 -1.75 30.49
N GLY A 82 -7.55 -1.23 29.85
CA GLY A 82 -8.89 -1.13 30.43
C GLY A 82 -9.47 -2.49 30.82
N LEU A 83 -9.35 -3.50 29.94
CA LEU A 83 -9.82 -4.87 30.22
C LEU A 83 -9.09 -5.48 31.42
N LEU A 84 -7.76 -5.33 31.48
CA LEU A 84 -6.95 -5.83 32.58
C LEU A 84 -7.31 -5.13 33.89
N LEU A 85 -7.37 -3.80 33.92
CA LEU A 85 -7.67 -3.04 35.14
C LEU A 85 -9.10 -3.26 35.65
N SER A 86 -10.07 -3.42 34.74
CA SER A 86 -11.47 -3.67 35.10
C SER A 86 -11.71 -5.10 35.59
N GLY A 87 -10.77 -6.02 35.32
CA GLY A 87 -10.93 -7.45 35.68
C GLY A 87 -11.71 -8.26 34.64
N ASP A 88 -11.94 -7.67 33.47
CA ASP A 88 -12.58 -8.33 32.32
C ASP A 88 -11.61 -9.24 31.54
N ALA A 89 -10.34 -9.28 31.97
CA ALA A 89 -9.31 -10.16 31.43
C ALA A 89 -8.52 -10.81 32.58
N ASP A 90 -8.07 -12.05 32.34
CA ASP A 90 -7.24 -12.79 33.28
C ASP A 90 -5.87 -12.09 33.47
N ARG A 91 -5.45 -11.99 34.74
CA ARG A 91 -4.21 -11.33 35.16
C ARG A 91 -3.18 -12.33 35.71
N ASP A 92 -3.58 -13.58 35.95
CA ASP A 92 -2.65 -14.63 36.38
C ASP A 92 -1.92 -15.18 35.16
N ARG A 93 -0.94 -14.39 34.67
CA ARG A 93 -0.21 -14.65 33.43
C ARG A 93 1.29 -14.38 33.59
N ASP A 94 2.08 -15.13 32.84
CA ASP A 94 3.54 -15.01 32.71
C ASP A 94 3.98 -14.56 31.30
N ASP A 95 3.03 -14.38 30.37
CA ASP A 95 3.24 -14.12 28.95
C ASP A 95 3.21 -12.63 28.53
N TRP A 96 3.45 -11.71 29.47
CA TRP A 96 3.27 -10.25 29.25
C TRP A 96 4.02 -9.67 28.05
N ALA A 97 5.28 -10.10 27.85
CA ALA A 97 6.08 -9.64 26.71
C ALA A 97 5.53 -10.17 25.38
N GLU A 98 5.09 -11.43 25.36
CA GLU A 98 4.49 -12.07 24.19
C GLU A 98 3.16 -11.42 23.83
N LEU A 99 2.33 -11.10 24.83
CA LEU A 99 1.08 -10.37 24.65
C LEU A 99 1.32 -9.02 23.96
N SER A 100 2.29 -8.24 24.43
CA SER A 100 2.64 -6.93 23.85
C SER A 100 3.11 -7.04 22.39
N VAL A 101 3.95 -8.03 22.08
CA VAL A 101 4.47 -8.26 20.73
C VAL A 101 3.38 -8.76 19.77
N LYS A 102 2.44 -9.57 20.25
CA LYS A 102 1.33 -10.10 19.44
C LYS A 102 0.27 -9.07 19.10
N LEU A 103 0.22 -7.94 19.81
CA LEU A 103 -0.73 -6.87 19.47
C LEU A 103 -0.48 -6.37 18.03
N PRO A 104 -1.53 -6.05 17.26
CA PRO A 104 -1.41 -5.52 15.91
C PRO A 104 -0.57 -4.23 15.85
N PHE A 105 -0.07 -3.91 14.65
CA PHE A 105 0.61 -2.66 14.32
C PHE A 105 1.97 -2.42 15.01
N ILE A 106 2.59 -3.45 15.60
CA ILE A 106 3.95 -3.34 16.15
C ILE A 106 5.00 -3.02 15.08
N ASP A 107 4.88 -3.65 13.92
CA ASP A 107 5.77 -3.37 12.79
C ASP A 107 5.34 -2.10 12.06
N ASP A 108 6.28 -1.19 11.85
CA ASP A 108 6.06 0.00 11.04
C ASP A 108 5.70 -0.36 9.60
N ASN A 109 4.91 0.46 8.89
CA ASN A 109 4.79 0.32 7.43
C ASN A 109 5.96 1.02 6.72
N ASP A 110 6.21 0.67 5.46
CA ASP A 110 7.09 1.42 4.57
C ASP A 110 6.34 1.89 3.31
N CYS A 111 7.05 2.56 2.40
CA CYS A 111 6.48 2.96 1.10
C CYS A 111 7.13 2.23 -0.07
N GLY A 112 8.07 1.31 0.17
CA GLY A 112 8.86 0.64 -0.85
C GLY A 112 7.99 -0.15 -1.82
N LEU A 113 6.98 -0.86 -1.30
CA LEU A 113 6.06 -1.63 -2.14
C LEU A 113 5.20 -0.71 -3.03
N GLY A 114 4.72 0.40 -2.47
CA GLY A 114 4.02 1.42 -3.24
C GLY A 114 4.90 2.04 -4.34
N ILE A 115 6.18 2.27 -4.06
CA ILE A 115 7.12 2.77 -5.07
C ILE A 115 7.33 1.72 -6.16
N ALA A 116 7.47 0.43 -5.82
CA ALA A 116 7.59 -0.65 -6.79
C ALA A 116 6.39 -0.71 -7.75
N VAL A 117 5.17 -0.72 -7.20
CA VAL A 117 3.92 -0.68 -7.97
C VAL A 117 3.84 0.55 -8.85
N ARG A 118 4.13 1.73 -8.29
CA ARG A 118 4.16 2.99 -9.04
C ARG A 118 5.14 2.91 -10.20
N THR A 119 6.34 2.38 -9.97
CA THR A 119 7.40 2.28 -10.98
C THR A 119 6.97 1.37 -12.12
N TYR A 120 6.40 0.21 -11.79
CA TYR A 120 5.88 -0.73 -12.78
C TYR A 120 4.78 -0.10 -13.64
N LEU A 121 3.75 0.46 -13.01
CA LEU A 121 2.60 1.05 -13.69
C LEU A 121 2.95 2.32 -14.49
N ASP A 122 4.01 3.05 -14.10
CA ASP A 122 4.50 4.23 -14.81
C ASP A 122 5.42 3.85 -15.99
N ASP A 123 6.07 2.66 -15.97
CA ASP A 123 6.90 2.20 -17.09
C ASP A 123 6.11 1.47 -18.18
N LEU A 124 4.99 0.82 -17.84
CA LEU A 124 4.11 0.14 -18.81
C LEU A 124 3.71 1.00 -20.04
N PRO A 125 3.34 2.29 -19.90
CA PRO A 125 2.97 3.12 -21.05
C PRO A 125 4.08 3.37 -22.07
N LEU A 126 5.34 3.02 -21.77
CA LEU A 126 6.43 3.10 -22.75
C LEU A 126 6.42 1.92 -23.74
N GLN A 127 5.72 0.84 -23.41
CA GLN A 127 5.63 -0.32 -24.26
C GLN A 127 4.67 -0.06 -25.41
N ALA A 128 4.94 -0.63 -26.59
CA ALA A 128 4.10 -0.44 -27.78
C ALA A 128 2.66 -0.93 -27.55
N ASN A 129 2.49 -1.99 -26.75
CA ASN A 129 1.19 -2.50 -26.32
C ASN A 129 1.19 -2.75 -24.79
N PRO A 130 0.87 -1.74 -23.96
CA PRO A 130 1.00 -1.82 -22.50
C PRO A 130 0.11 -2.87 -21.81
N THR A 131 -0.94 -3.35 -22.47
CA THR A 131 -1.87 -4.36 -21.93
C THR A 131 -1.53 -5.78 -22.39
N SER A 132 -0.58 -5.94 -23.32
CA SER A 132 -0.14 -7.26 -23.78
C SER A 132 0.57 -8.05 -22.67
N PRO A 133 0.41 -9.37 -22.61
CA PRO A 133 1.17 -10.22 -21.69
C PRO A 133 2.69 -10.05 -21.83
N GLU A 134 3.18 -9.87 -23.06
CA GLU A 134 4.59 -9.71 -23.40
C GLU A 134 5.15 -8.44 -22.77
N ALA A 135 4.48 -7.30 -22.97
CA ALA A 135 4.89 -6.02 -22.38
C ALA A 135 4.88 -6.07 -20.84
N ARG A 136 3.86 -6.69 -20.25
CA ARG A 136 3.78 -6.84 -18.78
C ARG A 136 4.94 -7.67 -18.24
N ASN A 137 5.28 -8.78 -18.90
CA ASN A 137 6.38 -9.63 -18.51
C ASN A 137 7.74 -8.94 -18.68
N GLU A 138 7.94 -8.20 -19.77
CA GLU A 138 9.17 -7.45 -20.01
C GLU A 138 9.41 -6.40 -18.92
N VAL A 139 8.40 -5.60 -18.58
CA VAL A 139 8.51 -4.57 -17.54
C VAL A 139 8.69 -5.20 -16.15
N LYS A 140 8.04 -6.35 -15.87
CA LYS A 140 8.26 -7.12 -14.63
C LYS A 140 9.73 -7.57 -14.52
N LEU A 141 10.32 -8.08 -15.60
CA LEU A 141 11.73 -8.51 -15.63
C LEU A 141 12.68 -7.32 -15.43
N LYS A 142 12.39 -6.18 -16.07
CA LYS A 142 13.14 -4.93 -15.91
C LYS A 142 13.12 -4.41 -14.47
N GLY A 143 12.08 -4.73 -13.71
CA GLY A 143 11.95 -4.38 -12.30
C GLY A 143 13.13 -4.75 -11.41
N ASN A 144 13.82 -5.84 -11.72
CA ASN A 144 15.03 -6.26 -11.00
C ASN A 144 16.20 -5.28 -11.15
N THR A 145 16.19 -4.45 -12.20
CA THR A 145 17.21 -3.39 -12.38
C THR A 145 16.96 -2.19 -11.47
N TRP A 146 15.68 -1.90 -11.16
CA TRP A 146 15.29 -0.81 -10.26
C TRP A 146 15.35 -1.24 -8.79
N PHE A 147 15.02 -2.50 -8.50
CA PHE A 147 14.95 -3.05 -7.14
C PHE A 147 15.88 -4.26 -7.01
N GLN A 148 17.19 -4.02 -7.16
CA GLN A 148 18.25 -5.05 -7.23
C GLN A 148 18.35 -5.97 -6.01
N HIS A 149 17.78 -5.53 -4.90
CA HIS A 149 17.83 -6.23 -3.62
C HIS A 149 16.46 -6.73 -3.16
N SER A 150 15.42 -6.59 -4.00
CA SER A 150 14.15 -7.25 -3.76
C SER A 150 14.31 -8.77 -3.87
N ASP A 151 13.59 -9.52 -3.05
CA ASP A 151 13.63 -11.00 -3.10
C ASP A 151 12.99 -11.51 -4.39
N SER A 152 11.88 -10.88 -4.78
CA SER A 152 11.23 -11.06 -6.07
C SER A 152 10.43 -9.81 -6.41
N PHE A 153 10.80 -9.07 -7.46
CA PHE A 153 10.02 -7.91 -7.90
C PHE A 153 8.61 -8.32 -8.33
N THR A 154 8.48 -9.41 -9.09
CA THR A 154 7.19 -9.95 -9.50
C THR A 154 6.36 -10.43 -8.31
N GLY A 155 6.98 -11.13 -7.35
CA GLY A 155 6.28 -11.58 -6.14
C GLY A 155 5.77 -10.42 -5.29
N ASN A 156 6.54 -9.33 -5.21
CA ASN A 156 6.11 -8.09 -4.57
C ASN A 156 4.91 -7.47 -5.30
N LEU A 157 4.92 -7.39 -6.63
CA LEU A 157 3.76 -6.90 -7.40
C LEU A 157 2.52 -7.77 -7.17
N ASP A 158 2.67 -9.09 -7.18
CA ASP A 158 1.56 -10.02 -6.92
C ASP A 158 0.98 -9.83 -5.52
N LEU A 159 1.83 -9.62 -4.50
CA LEU A 159 1.40 -9.26 -3.15
C LEU A 159 0.60 -7.97 -3.15
N ALA A 160 1.09 -6.93 -3.83
CA ALA A 160 0.42 -5.64 -3.90
C ALA A 160 -0.93 -5.72 -4.63
N PHE A 161 -1.04 -6.52 -5.69
CA PHE A 161 -2.31 -6.70 -6.41
C PHE A 161 -3.31 -7.55 -5.64
N LYS A 162 -2.86 -8.54 -4.88
CA LYS A 162 -3.73 -9.26 -3.92
C LYS A 162 -4.25 -8.33 -2.83
N LEU A 163 -3.40 -7.43 -2.33
CA LEU A 163 -3.81 -6.41 -1.37
C LEU A 163 -4.82 -5.43 -1.99
N TRP A 164 -4.61 -5.01 -3.23
CA TRP A 164 -5.60 -4.23 -3.99
C TRP A 164 -6.94 -4.95 -4.07
N ASP A 165 -6.96 -6.23 -4.45
CA ASP A 165 -8.19 -7.01 -4.55
C ASP A 165 -8.94 -7.08 -3.21
N ALA A 166 -8.21 -7.26 -2.09
CA ALA A 166 -8.79 -7.29 -0.76
C ALA A 166 -9.40 -5.92 -0.38
N VAL A 167 -8.70 -4.83 -0.65
CA VAL A 167 -9.20 -3.46 -0.40
C VAL A 167 -10.41 -3.17 -1.28
N TYR A 168 -10.35 -3.51 -2.58
CA TYR A 168 -11.46 -3.33 -3.52
C TYR A 168 -12.70 -4.11 -3.08
N LYS A 169 -12.56 -5.37 -2.68
CA LYS A 169 -13.68 -6.14 -2.09
C LYS A 169 -14.26 -5.46 -0.86
N GLY A 170 -13.42 -4.90 0.00
CA GLY A 170 -13.85 -4.08 1.14
C GLY A 170 -14.64 -2.84 0.71
N THR A 171 -14.24 -2.20 -0.39
CA THR A 171 -14.95 -1.01 -0.91
C THR A 171 -16.31 -1.34 -1.50
N GLN A 172 -16.49 -2.54 -2.07
CA GLN A 172 -17.80 -3.00 -2.58
C GLN A 172 -18.81 -3.27 -1.46
N ASN A 173 -18.33 -3.54 -0.24
CA ASN A 173 -19.17 -3.75 0.94
C ASN A 173 -19.25 -2.50 1.84
N ALA A 174 -18.69 -1.38 1.39
CA ALA A 174 -18.74 -0.15 2.17
C ALA A 174 -20.17 0.43 2.14
N GLY A 175 -20.61 0.98 3.28
CA GLY A 175 -21.91 1.63 3.39
C GLY A 175 -22.02 2.91 2.55
N LYS A 176 -23.21 3.52 2.56
CA LYS A 176 -23.55 4.72 1.76
C LYS A 176 -22.63 5.94 1.98
N GLU A 177 -21.86 5.96 3.07
CA GLU A 177 -20.88 7.01 3.36
C GLU A 177 -19.68 6.99 2.40
N PHE A 178 -19.39 5.85 1.78
CA PHE A 178 -18.28 5.72 0.84
C PHE A 178 -18.68 6.17 -0.57
N LYS A 179 -18.18 7.34 -0.97
CA LYS A 179 -18.54 8.01 -2.23
C LYS A 179 -17.62 7.67 -3.40
N ASP A 180 -16.45 7.09 -3.15
CA ASP A 180 -15.42 6.82 -4.17
C ASP A 180 -15.58 5.43 -4.81
N GLY A 181 -16.72 4.75 -4.64
CA GLY A 181 -16.93 3.40 -5.18
C GLY A 181 -16.74 3.28 -6.68
N LYS A 182 -17.21 4.28 -7.44
CA LYS A 182 -17.00 4.34 -8.89
C LYS A 182 -15.51 4.44 -9.24
N LEU A 183 -14.78 5.35 -8.58
CA LEU A 183 -13.33 5.54 -8.78
C LEU A 183 -12.55 4.22 -8.56
N PHE A 184 -12.88 3.49 -7.50
CA PHE A 184 -12.26 2.19 -7.23
C PHE A 184 -12.64 1.13 -8.27
N GLY A 185 -13.87 1.13 -8.77
CA GLY A 185 -14.30 0.25 -9.86
C GLY A 185 -13.55 0.52 -11.16
N ASP A 186 -13.45 1.78 -11.56
CA ASP A 186 -12.75 2.21 -12.77
C ASP A 186 -11.24 1.86 -12.68
N ALA A 187 -10.61 2.16 -11.53
CA ALA A 187 -9.22 1.79 -11.26
C ALA A 187 -9.00 0.27 -11.27
N ASN A 188 -9.96 -0.51 -10.76
CA ASN A 188 -9.87 -1.97 -10.75
C ASN A 188 -9.92 -2.56 -12.17
N ASN A 189 -10.82 -2.06 -13.01
CA ASN A 189 -10.92 -2.47 -14.42
C ASN A 189 -9.64 -2.10 -15.18
N TRP A 190 -9.14 -0.89 -14.96
CA TRP A 190 -7.88 -0.42 -15.53
C TRP A 190 -6.68 -1.28 -15.13
N LEU A 191 -6.60 -1.67 -13.85
CA LEU A 191 -5.53 -2.52 -13.33
C LEU A 191 -5.63 -3.96 -13.86
N ALA A 192 -6.84 -4.48 -14.09
CA ALA A 192 -7.04 -5.86 -14.55
C ALA A 192 -6.31 -6.17 -15.86
N GLU A 193 -6.25 -5.19 -16.77
CA GLU A 193 -5.51 -5.31 -18.04
C GLU A 193 -3.99 -5.20 -17.85
N ARG A 194 -3.53 -4.59 -16.76
CA ARG A 194 -2.14 -4.16 -16.54
C ARG A 194 -1.40 -4.98 -15.48
N ARG A 195 -2.03 -5.95 -14.82
CA ARG A 195 -1.43 -6.80 -13.79
C ARG A 195 -0.95 -8.15 -14.29
#